data_AF-X1M1X1-F1
#
_entry.id   AF-X1M1X1-F1
#
_cell.length_a   1.000
_cell.length_b   1.000
_cell.length_c   1.000
_cell.angle_alpha   90.00
_cell.angle_beta   90.00
_cell.angle_gamma   90.00
#
_symmetry.space_group_name_H-M   'P 1'
#
loop_
_entity.id
_entity.type
_entity.pdbx_description
1 polymer ?
#
loop_
_entity_poly.entity_id
_entity_poly.type
_entity_poly.pdbx_seq_one_letter_code
_entity_poly.pdbx_strand_id
1 'polypeptide(L)' 'MEVLSPYKEATEVIIGAGGEPLRLCYQCGICTGTCPWNLVRSFIVRRIIHEAQLGATDFGSEQVWLCATC' A
#
# COMPACT_ATOMS: atom_id res chain seq x y z
N MET A 1 13.99 12.19 -5.35
CA MET A 1 13.41 10.84 -5.54
C MET A 1 14.20 9.93 -4.62
N GLU A 2 13.55 9.38 -3.59
CA GLU A 2 14.21 8.50 -2.64
C GLU A 2 14.31 7.10 -3.26
N VAL A 3 15.49 6.50 -3.22
CA VAL A 3 15.72 5.15 -3.75
C VAL A 3 15.41 4.17 -2.64
N LEU A 4 14.24 3.52 -2.71
CA LEU A 4 13.89 2.44 -1.80
C LEU A 4 14.61 1.17 -2.26
N SER A 5 15.24 0.46 -1.32
CA SER A 5 15.76 -0.88 -1.54
C SER A 5 14.64 -1.88 -1.21
N PRO A 6 14.05 -2.57 -2.19
CA PRO A 6 12.99 -3.51 -1.91
C PRO A 6 13.53 -4.73 -1.15
N TYR A 7 12.74 -5.24 -0.20
CA TYR A 7 13.00 -6.45 0.57
C TYR A 7 11.78 -7.38 0.44
N LYS A 8 12.01 -8.59 -0.10
CA LYS A 8 10.94 -9.51 -0.50
C LYS A 8 10.06 -9.95 0.66
N GLU A 9 10.64 -9.98 1.85
CA GLU A 9 10.01 -10.37 3.09
C GLU A 9 8.80 -9.50 3.42
N ALA A 10 8.78 -8.22 3.01
CA ALA A 10 7.59 -7.36 3.16
C ALA A 10 6.38 -7.97 2.45
N THR A 11 6.54 -8.32 1.18
CA THR A 11 5.46 -8.89 0.38
C THR A 11 5.03 -10.25 0.93
N GLU A 12 5.99 -11.09 1.36
CA GLU A 12 5.71 -12.40 1.95
C GLU A 12 4.90 -12.31 3.25
N VAL A 13 5.24 -11.37 4.13
CA VAL A 13 4.48 -11.13 5.38
C VAL A 13 3.05 -10.70 5.07
N ILE A 14 2.86 -9.80 4.10
CA ILE A 14 1.51 -9.33 3.70
C ILE A 14 0.68 -10.49 3.15
N ILE A 15 1.28 -11.34 2.32
CA ILE A 15 0.60 -12.53 1.77
C ILE A 15 0.29 -13.54 2.87
N GLY A 16 1.24 -13.82 3.77
CA GLY A 16 1.06 -14.71 4.92
C GLY A 16 -0.04 -14.25 5.88
N ALA A 17 -0.30 -12.94 5.93
CA ALA A 17 -1.41 -12.34 6.69
C ALA A 17 -2.77 -12.36 5.96
N GLY A 18 -2.88 -13.04 4.80
CA GLY A 18 -4.11 -13.13 4.00
C GLY A 18 -4.18 -12.14 2.83
N GLY A 19 -3.11 -11.40 2.55
CA GLY A 19 -3.02 -10.44 1.46
C GLY A 19 -2.82 -11.03 0.07
N GLU A 20 -3.18 -12.30 -0.18
CA GLU A 20 -3.03 -12.96 -1.49
C GLU A 20 -3.62 -12.14 -2.68
N PRO A 21 -4.78 -11.45 -2.55
CA PRO A 21 -5.30 -10.59 -3.62
C PRO A 21 -4.38 -9.44 -4.04
N LEU A 22 -3.34 -9.12 -3.27
CA LEU A 22 -2.32 -8.12 -3.63
C LEU A 22 -1.72 -8.38 -5.03
N ARG A 23 -1.56 -9.64 -5.42
CA ARG A 23 -1.04 -10.04 -6.74
C ARG A 23 -1.96 -9.67 -7.91
N LEU A 24 -3.24 -9.41 -7.64
CA LEU A 24 -4.25 -9.12 -8.66
C LEU A 24 -4.36 -7.63 -8.98
N CYS A 25 -3.77 -6.75 -8.15
CA CYS A 25 -3.87 -5.31 -8.38
C CYS A 25 -3.11 -4.91 -9.65
N TYR A 26 -3.83 -4.29 -10.60
CA TYR A 26 -3.27 -3.75 -11.84
C TYR A 26 -3.15 -2.21 -11.84
N GLN A 27 -3.14 -1.57 -10.66
CA GLN A 27 -2.87 -0.14 -10.49
C GLN A 27 -3.92 0.83 -11.08
N CYS A 28 -5.21 0.45 -11.11
CA CYS A 28 -6.29 1.30 -11.62
C CYS A 28 -6.49 2.64 -10.88
N GLY A 29 -6.22 2.68 -9.57
CA GLY A 29 -6.34 3.88 -8.75
C GLY A 29 -7.74 4.19 -8.17
N ILE A 30 -8.75 3.34 -8.40
CA ILE A 30 -10.10 3.53 -7.86
C ILE A 30 -10.07 3.62 -6.32
N CYS A 31 -9.23 2.81 -5.66
CA CYS A 31 -9.04 2.84 -4.21
C CYS A 31 -8.57 4.20 -3.69
N THR A 32 -7.69 4.90 -4.42
CA THR A 32 -7.27 6.27 -4.07
C THR A 32 -8.44 7.23 -4.25
N GLY A 33 -9.16 7.14 -5.37
CA GLY A 33 -10.28 8.05 -5.68
C GLY A 33 -11.45 7.94 -4.68
N THR A 34 -11.72 6.75 -4.15
CA THR A 34 -12.83 6.52 -3.22
C THR A 34 -12.47 6.77 -1.75
N CYS A 35 -11.18 6.91 -1.40
CA CYS A 35 -10.78 6.97 -0.01
C CYS A 35 -11.17 8.32 0.63
N PRO A 36 -11.93 8.33 1.74
CA PRO A 36 -12.41 9.57 2.36
C PRO A 36 -11.27 10.42 2.95
N TRP A 37 -10.11 9.82 3.25
CA TRP A 37 -8.94 10.56 3.70
C TRP A 37 -8.49 11.64 2.71
N ASN A 38 -8.70 11.42 1.41
CA ASN A 38 -8.35 12.40 0.36
C ASN A 38 -9.17 13.71 0.43
N LEU A 39 -10.22 13.77 1.25
CA LEU A 39 -10.95 15.00 1.54
C LEU A 39 -10.20 15.91 2.53
N VAL A 40 -9.29 15.36 3.34
CA VAL A 40 -8.64 16.08 4.45
C VAL A 40 -7.11 16.01 4.42
N ARG A 41 -6.50 15.06 3.71
CA ARG A 41 -5.05 14.96 3.46
C ARG A 41 -4.75 14.12 2.23
N SER A 42 -3.56 14.25 1.64
CA SER A 42 -3.15 13.33 0.57
C SER A 42 -2.95 11.92 1.13
N PHE A 43 -3.71 10.96 0.61
CA PHE A 43 -3.61 9.55 0.98
C PHE A 43 -3.77 8.64 -0.26
N ILE A 44 -2.63 8.24 -0.83
CA ILE A 44 -2.58 7.54 -2.12
C ILE A 44 -2.54 6.03 -1.89
N VAL A 45 -3.70 5.43 -1.65
CA VAL A 45 -3.86 3.97 -1.40
C VAL A 45 -3.21 3.14 -2.50
N ARG A 46 -3.40 3.53 -3.77
CA ARG A 46 -2.77 2.84 -4.91
C ARG A 46 -1.24 2.71 -4.76
N ARG A 47 -0.58 3.77 -4.27
CA ARG A 47 0.88 3.78 -4.09
C ARG A 47 1.31 2.78 -3.02
N ILE A 48 0.60 2.76 -1.89
CA ILE A 48 0.83 1.81 -0.79
C ILE A 48 0.69 0.36 -1.30
N ILE A 49 -0.35 0.08 -2.10
CA ILE A 49 -0.55 -1.23 -2.71
C ILE A 49 0.58 -1.59 -3.69
N HIS A 50 1.08 -0.63 -4.46
CA HIS A 50 2.20 -0.87 -5.38
C HIS A 50 3.52 -1.13 -4.64
N GLU A 51 3.80 -0.36 -3.60
CA GLU A 51 4.95 -0.55 -2.72
C GLU A 51 4.92 -1.97 -2.10
N ALA A 52 3.74 -2.43 -1.68
CA ALA A 52 3.53 -3.80 -1.21
C ALA A 52 3.79 -4.88 -2.28
N GLN A 53 3.37 -4.65 -3.54
CA GLN A 53 3.68 -5.58 -4.65
C GLN A 53 5.18 -5.66 -4.95
N LEU A 54 5.90 -4.56 -4.76
CA LEU A 54 7.33 -4.47 -5.06
C LEU A 54 8.24 -4.93 -3.90
N GLY A 55 7.69 -5.16 -2.71
CA GLY A 55 8.49 -5.41 -1.50
C GLY A 55 9.13 -4.13 -0.95
N ALA A 56 8.53 -2.97 -1.20
CA ALA A 56 9.01 -1.66 -0.79
C ALA A 56 8.14 -1.01 0.29
N THR A 57 7.31 -1.78 0.99
CA THR A 57 6.46 -1.28 2.09
C THR A 57 7.32 -0.87 3.27
N ASP A 58 7.26 0.40 3.66
CA ASP A 58 7.82 0.85 4.94
C ASP A 58 6.77 0.71 6.06
N PHE A 59 6.90 -0.33 6.88
CA PHE A 59 6.00 -0.56 8.02
C PHE A 59 6.16 0.46 9.16
N GLY A 60 7.25 1.24 9.19
CA GLY A 60 7.45 2.33 10.14
C GLY A 60 6.73 3.63 9.74
N SER A 61 6.32 3.73 8.48
CA SER A 61 5.63 4.91 7.95
C SER A 61 4.22 5.05 8.54
N GLU A 62 3.85 6.26 8.97
CA GLU A 62 2.46 6.57 9.36
C GLU A 62 1.47 6.20 8.24
N GLN A 63 1.87 6.35 6.97
CA GLN A 63 0.98 6.17 5.83
C GLN A 63 0.38 4.76 5.76
N VAL A 64 1.11 3.70 6.11
CA VAL A 64 0.53 2.35 6.05
C VAL A 64 -0.52 2.10 7.15
N TRP A 65 -0.53 2.94 8.19
CA TRP A 65 -1.41 2.82 9.37
C TRP A 65 -2.59 3.80 9.38
N LEU A 66 -2.70 4.70 8.39
CA LEU A 66 -3.80 5.66 8.30
C LEU A 66 -5.11 5.04 7.83
N CYS A 67 -5.09 3.89 7.18
CA CYS A 67 -6.30 3.25 6.67
C CYS A 67 -7.30 2.99 7.81
N ALA A 68 -8.50 3.58 7.71
CA ALA A 68 -9.55 3.46 8.72
C ALA A 68 -10.50 2.28 8.49
N THR A 69 -10.21 1.42 7.51
CA THR A 69 -11.03 0.24 7.16
C THR A 69 -12.54 0.55 7.02
N CYS A 70 -12.87 1.68 6.38
CA CYS A 70 -14.23 2.16 6.17
C CYS A 70 -14.98 1.39 5.07
#